data_AF-A0A535QWV7-F1
#
_entry.id   AF-A0A535QWV7-F1
#
_cell.length_a   1.000
_cell.length_b   1.000
_cell.length_c   1.000
_cell.angle_alpha   90.00
_cell.angle_beta   90.00
_cell.angle_gamma   90.00
#
_symmetry.space_group_name_H-M   'P 1'
#
loop_
_entity.id
_entity.type
_entity.pdbx_description
1 polymer ?
#
loop_
_entity_poly.entity_id
_entity_poly.type
_entity_poly.pdbx_seq_one_letter_code
_entity_poly.pdbx_strand_id
1 'polypeptide(L)'
;MSYSFLTGLARLLTRLLLGSKFHLGGTSNVPRSGPLLIVSNHVGAVDPALIGGWAPRPVWFMAKAELFQGAWAWLMRGYHAFPVVRHSPDRTALRRAFDLLKQESAVVLFPEGHRSENARLLRAEPGAGF
;
A
#
# COMPACT_ATOMS: atom_id res chain seq x y z
N MET A 1 4.90 1.88 -16.94
CA MET A 1 4.31 0.52 -16.84
C MET A 1 2.92 0.62 -16.25
N SER A 2 1.97 -0.15 -16.78
CA SER A 2 0.58 -0.15 -16.29
C SER A 2 0.48 -0.82 -14.92
N TYR A 3 -0.39 -0.33 -14.05
CA TYR A 3 -0.70 -0.93 -12.75
C TYR A 3 -1.04 -2.42 -12.86
N SER A 4 -1.85 -2.79 -13.87
CA SER A 4 -2.26 -4.19 -14.11
C SER A 4 -1.07 -5.11 -14.45
N PHE A 5 -0.05 -4.58 -15.11
CA PHE A 5 1.18 -5.34 -15.39
C PHE A 5 1.94 -5.61 -14.10
N LEU A 6 2.14 -4.57 -13.27
CA LEU A 6 2.89 -4.70 -12.03
C LEU A 6 2.19 -5.61 -11.01
N THR A 7 0.86 -5.53 -10.90
CA THR A 7 0.07 -6.43 -10.03
C THR A 7 0.00 -7.85 -10.59
N GLY A 8 0.00 -8.03 -11.91
CA GLY A 8 0.18 -9.33 -12.57
C GLY A 8 1.53 -9.96 -12.23
N LEU A 9 2.61 -9.20 -12.36
CA LEU A 9 3.96 -9.63 -12.01
C LEU A 9 4.06 -9.95 -10.51
N ALA A 10 3.51 -9.11 -9.64
CA ALA A 10 3.49 -9.37 -8.20
C ALA A 10 2.80 -10.70 -7.86
N ARG A 11 1.65 -11.00 -8.48
CA ARG A 11 0.96 -12.30 -8.31
C ARG A 11 1.80 -13.47 -8.79
N LEU A 12 2.43 -13.35 -9.96
CA LEU A 12 3.31 -14.38 -10.51
C LEU A 12 4.48 -14.65 -9.55
N LEU A 13 5.20 -13.62 -9.14
CA LEU A 13 6.32 -13.72 -8.22
C LEU A 13 5.89 -14.28 -6.86
N THR A 14 4.74 -13.86 -6.32
CA THR A 14 4.19 -14.41 -5.07
C THR A 14 4.01 -15.93 -5.19
N ARG A 15 3.37 -16.40 -6.28
CA ARG A 15 3.14 -17.84 -6.50
C ARG A 15 4.44 -18.62 -6.70
N LEU A 16 5.39 -18.08 -7.44
CA LEU A 16 6.67 -18.75 -7.72
C LEU A 16 7.58 -18.82 -6.49
N LEU A 17 7.66 -17.74 -5.71
CA LEU A 17 8.61 -17.62 -4.60
C LEU A 17 8.07 -18.20 -3.29
N LEU A 18 6.77 -18.03 -3.02
CA LEU A 18 6.16 -18.48 -1.77
C LEU A 18 5.40 -19.80 -1.91
N GLY A 19 4.91 -20.12 -3.12
CA GLY A 19 4.20 -21.37 -3.39
C GLY A 19 3.09 -21.65 -2.37
N SER A 20 3.15 -22.82 -1.73
CA SER A 20 2.21 -23.26 -0.69
C SER A 20 2.33 -22.53 0.64
N LYS A 21 3.38 -21.72 0.86
CA LYS A 21 3.53 -20.91 2.09
C LYS A 21 2.64 -19.67 2.07
N PHE A 22 2.22 -19.21 0.90
CA PHE A 22 1.33 -18.07 0.76
C PHE A 22 -0.12 -18.48 0.97
N HIS A 23 -0.77 -17.85 1.95
CA HIS A 23 -2.18 -18.07 2.26
C HIS A 23 -2.95 -16.77 2.06
N LEU A 24 -4.03 -16.84 1.30
CA LEU A 24 -4.92 -15.72 1.04
C LEU A 24 -6.33 -16.07 1.53
N GLY A 25 -6.88 -15.22 2.38
CA GLY A 25 -8.23 -15.37 2.92
C GLY A 25 -8.94 -14.03 3.04
N GLY A 26 -10.26 -14.06 3.20
CA GLY A 26 -11.06 -12.86 3.48
C GLY A 26 -11.21 -11.87 2.32
N THR A 27 -10.83 -12.24 1.09
CA THR A 27 -10.96 -11.34 -0.08
C THR A 27 -12.41 -10.99 -0.41
N SER A 28 -13.35 -11.87 -0.07
CA SER A 28 -14.80 -11.60 -0.17
C SER A 28 -15.27 -10.49 0.77
N ASN A 29 -14.53 -10.19 1.83
CA ASN A 29 -14.87 -9.12 2.78
C ASN A 29 -14.47 -7.74 2.26
N VAL A 30 -13.68 -7.68 1.19
CA VAL A 30 -13.19 -6.42 0.62
C VAL A 30 -14.24 -5.84 -0.34
N PRO A 31 -14.81 -4.65 -0.07
CA PRO A 31 -15.77 -4.01 -0.96
C PRO A 31 -15.15 -3.76 -2.34
N ARG A 32 -15.84 -4.18 -3.41
CA ARG A 32 -15.34 -4.06 -4.79
C ARG A 32 -15.37 -2.63 -5.34
N SER A 33 -16.21 -1.77 -4.78
CA SER A 33 -16.39 -0.36 -5.16
C SER A 33 -16.61 0.52 -3.93
N GLY A 34 -16.63 1.84 -4.13
CA GLY A 34 -16.79 2.83 -3.06
C GLY A 34 -15.48 3.16 -2.32
N PRO A 35 -15.48 4.21 -1.47
CA PRO A 35 -14.33 4.59 -0.65
C PRO A 35 -13.92 3.45 0.28
N LEU A 36 -12.62 3.12 0.31
CA LEU A 36 -12.09 2.07 1.18
C LEU A 36 -10.74 2.48 1.77
N LEU A 37 -10.65 2.50 3.10
CA LEU A 37 -9.38 2.60 3.80
C LEU A 37 -8.95 1.21 4.26
N ILE A 38 -7.84 0.71 3.71
CA ILE A 38 -7.21 -0.54 4.12
C ILE A 38 -6.11 -0.19 5.11
N VAL A 39 -6.20 -0.73 6.33
CA VAL A 39 -5.17 -0.56 7.36
C VAL A 39 -4.45 -1.89 7.54
N SER A 40 -3.14 -1.89 7.36
CA SER A 40 -2.30 -3.09 7.47
C SER A 40 -1.09 -2.79 8.34
N ASN A 41 -0.58 -3.81 9.04
CA ASN A 41 0.77 -3.74 9.60
C ASN A 41 1.82 -3.71 8.48
N HIS A 42 3.02 -3.22 8.78
CA HIS A 42 4.13 -3.09 7.82
C HIS A 42 5.38 -3.86 8.27
N VAL A 43 5.53 -5.07 7.74
CA VAL A 43 6.59 -6.02 8.11
C VAL A 43 7.70 -6.06 7.06
N GLY A 44 7.38 -5.81 5.79
CA GLY A 44 8.32 -5.97 4.70
C GLY A 44 8.18 -4.93 3.60
N ALA A 45 9.26 -4.72 2.84
CA ALA A 45 9.23 -3.85 1.65
C ALA A 45 8.26 -4.35 0.56
N VAL A 46 7.89 -5.63 0.61
CA VAL A 46 7.02 -6.29 -0.37
C VAL A 46 5.52 -6.13 -0.05
N ASP A 47 5.16 -5.63 1.14
CA ASP A 47 3.77 -5.53 1.58
C ASP A 47 2.87 -4.77 0.59
N PRO A 48 3.29 -3.62 0.01
CA PRO A 48 2.49 -2.96 -1.01
C PRO A 48 2.24 -3.86 -2.23
N ALA A 49 3.25 -4.60 -2.68
CA ALA A 49 3.14 -5.49 -3.83
C ALA A 49 2.19 -6.68 -3.56
N LEU A 50 2.18 -7.20 -2.34
CA LEU A 50 1.26 -8.26 -1.93
C LEU A 50 -0.18 -7.75 -1.84
N ILE A 51 -0.40 -6.62 -1.18
CA ILE A 51 -1.75 -6.04 -1.05
C ILE A 51 -2.28 -5.63 -2.43
N GLY A 52 -1.50 -4.91 -3.23
CA GLY A 52 -1.92 -4.44 -4.55
C GLY A 52 -2.11 -5.57 -5.56
N GLY A 53 -1.32 -6.64 -5.44
CA GLY A 53 -1.42 -7.82 -6.29
C GLY A 53 -2.67 -8.67 -6.03
N TRP A 54 -3.16 -8.70 -4.79
CA TRP A 54 -4.20 -9.65 -4.36
C TRP A 54 -5.49 -9.01 -3.84
N ALA A 55 -5.54 -7.69 -3.69
CA ALA A 55 -6.80 -6.97 -3.50
C ALA A 55 -7.72 -7.16 -4.73
N PRO A 56 -9.04 -7.33 -4.56
CA PRO A 56 -9.98 -7.53 -5.67
C PRO A 56 -10.26 -6.26 -6.49
N ARG A 57 -9.57 -5.16 -6.19
CA ARG A 57 -9.68 -3.85 -6.84
C ARG A 57 -8.35 -3.10 -6.75
N PRO A 58 -8.09 -2.10 -7.62
CA PRO A 58 -6.91 -1.25 -7.50
C PRO A 58 -6.88 -0.51 -6.16
N VAL A 59 -5.68 -0.38 -5.59
CA VAL A 59 -5.44 0.32 -4.33
C VAL A 59 -4.32 1.35 -4.51
N TRP A 60 -4.33 2.40 -3.71
CA TRP A 60 -3.31 3.44 -3.67
C TRP A 60 -2.50 3.36 -2.39
N PHE A 61 -1.20 3.65 -2.46
CA PHE A 61 -0.30 3.56 -1.31
C PHE A 61 0.32 4.91 -0.96
N MET A 62 0.44 5.19 0.33
CA MET A 62 1.36 6.20 0.83
C MET A 62 2.78 5.63 0.83
N ALA A 63 3.72 6.28 0.16
CA ALA A 63 5.12 5.86 0.13
C ALA A 63 6.07 7.03 0.40
N LYS A 64 7.22 6.72 1.01
CA LYS A 64 8.26 7.68 1.38
C LYS A 64 8.62 8.59 0.18
N ALA A 65 8.55 9.91 0.36
CA ALA A 65 8.70 10.90 -0.72
C ALA A 65 10.03 10.76 -1.51
N GLU A 66 11.09 10.32 -0.86
CA GLU A 66 12.41 10.10 -1.46
C GLU A 66 12.39 8.95 -2.50
N LEU A 67 11.43 8.03 -2.42
CA LEU A 67 11.24 6.98 -3.45
C LEU A 67 10.70 7.53 -4.77
N PHE A 68 10.20 8.77 -4.77
CA PHE A 68 9.77 9.48 -5.97
C PHE A 68 10.91 10.25 -6.64
N GLN A 69 12.14 10.10 -6.13
CA GLN A 69 13.36 10.62 -6.72
C GLN A 69 14.22 9.44 -7.23
N GLY A 70 14.79 9.58 -8.43
CA GLY A 70 15.68 8.58 -9.01
C GLY A 70 14.99 7.31 -9.54
N ALA A 71 15.70 6.18 -9.50
CA ALA A 71 15.34 4.95 -10.21
C ALA A 71 14.04 4.29 -9.75
N TRP A 72 13.52 4.62 -8.56
CA TRP A 72 12.28 4.04 -8.03
C TRP A 72 11.03 4.83 -8.42
N ALA A 73 11.18 6.06 -8.90
CA ALA A 73 10.07 6.98 -9.14
C ALA A 73 9.05 6.43 -10.16
N TRP A 74 9.54 5.77 -11.22
CA TRP A 74 8.67 5.18 -12.24
C TRP A 74 7.86 4.01 -11.67
N LEU A 75 8.44 3.22 -10.76
CA LEU A 75 7.77 2.09 -10.12
C LEU A 75 6.70 2.60 -9.15
N MET A 76 7.04 3.58 -8.30
CA MET A 76 6.10 4.17 -7.35
C MET A 76 4.86 4.72 -8.07
N ARG A 77 5.06 5.52 -9.13
CA ARG A 77 3.96 6.08 -9.91
C ARG A 77 3.16 5.00 -10.64
N GLY A 78 3.83 3.99 -11.20
CA GLY A 78 3.17 2.87 -11.88
C GLY A 78 2.35 1.98 -10.94
N TYR A 79 2.71 1.91 -9.67
CA TYR A 79 2.05 1.10 -8.64
C TYR A 79 1.04 1.87 -7.78
N HIS A 80 0.53 3.00 -8.29
CA HIS A 80 -0.44 3.85 -7.57
C HIS A 80 0.07 4.33 -6.18
N ALA A 81 1.37 4.58 -6.05
CA ALA A 81 1.90 5.22 -4.86
C ALA A 81 1.86 6.75 -5.00
N PHE A 82 1.67 7.44 -3.88
CA PHE A 82 1.84 8.89 -3.76
C PHE A 82 2.79 9.23 -2.60
N PRO A 83 3.53 10.35 -2.69
CA PRO A 83 4.57 10.68 -1.71
C PRO A 83 3.98 11.09 -0.36
N VAL A 84 4.65 10.69 0.71
CA VAL A 84 4.46 11.21 2.07
C VAL A 84 5.80 11.54 2.72
N VAL A 85 5.87 12.71 3.34
CA VAL A 85 6.98 13.13 4.20
C VAL A 85 6.74 12.57 5.60
N ARG A 86 7.63 11.67 6.03
CA ARG A 86 7.53 11.05 7.36
C ARG A 86 8.06 11.97 8.45
N HIS A 87 7.64 11.73 9.70
CA HIS A 87 8.03 12.51 10.87
C HIS A 87 7.66 14.01 10.80
N SER A 88 6.73 14.35 9.90
CA SER A 88 6.16 15.68 9.74
C SER A 88 4.66 15.56 9.49
N PRO A 89 3.82 16.50 9.96
CA PRO A 89 2.40 16.54 9.62
C PRO A 89 2.19 16.86 8.14
N ASP A 90 2.32 15.85 7.27
CA ASP A 90 2.16 16.00 5.82
C ASP A 90 0.67 16.11 5.44
N ARG A 91 0.13 17.32 5.59
CA ARG A 91 -1.25 17.65 5.22
C ARG A 91 -1.52 17.45 3.73
N THR A 92 -0.49 17.50 2.88
CA THR A 92 -0.63 17.29 1.44
C THR A 92 -0.89 15.82 1.14
N ALA A 93 -0.13 14.92 1.75
CA ALA A 93 -0.37 13.48 1.63
C ALA A 93 -1.74 13.08 2.20
N LEU A 94 -2.14 13.66 3.34
CA LEU A 94 -3.47 13.43 3.92
C LEU A 94 -4.59 13.91 3.00
N ARG A 95 -4.52 15.14 2.48
CA ARG A 95 -5.49 15.66 1.49
C ARG A 95 -5.57 14.75 0.27
N ARG A 96 -4.42 14.29 -0.24
CA ARG A 96 -4.40 13.36 -1.37
C ARG A 96 -5.13 12.05 -1.06
N ALA A 97 -4.94 11.49 0.12
CA ALA A 97 -5.67 10.30 0.55
C ALA A 97 -7.17 10.55 0.64
N PHE A 98 -7.60 11.68 1.22
CA PHE A 98 -9.01 12.06 1.25
C PHE A 98 -9.60 12.25 -0.13
N ASP A 99 -8.88 12.89 -1.06
CA ASP A 99 -9.34 13.08 -2.44
C ASP A 99 -9.49 11.75 -3.17
N LEU A 100 -8.57 10.80 -2.96
CA LEU A 100 -8.67 9.45 -3.50
C LEU A 100 -9.90 8.71 -2.93
N LEU A 101 -10.13 8.81 -1.63
CA LEU A 101 -11.33 8.22 -1.01
C LEU A 101 -12.61 8.86 -1.57
N LYS A 102 -12.66 10.18 -1.73
CA LYS A 102 -13.80 10.88 -2.37
C LYS A 102 -14.01 10.45 -3.83
N GLN A 103 -12.95 10.03 -4.52
CA GLN A 103 -12.99 9.45 -5.86
C GLN A 103 -13.31 7.95 -5.84
N GLU A 104 -13.94 7.46 -4.76
CA GLU A 104 -14.30 6.06 -4.55
C GLU A 104 -13.12 5.09 -4.66
N SER A 105 -11.89 5.55 -4.43
CA SER A 105 -10.70 4.69 -4.50
C SER A 105 -10.44 3.98 -3.17
N ALA A 106 -9.65 2.90 -3.25
CA ALA A 106 -9.11 2.24 -2.06
C ALA A 106 -7.71 2.82 -1.73
N VAL A 107 -7.48 3.19 -0.48
CA VAL A 107 -6.20 3.71 0.02
C VAL A 107 -5.67 2.76 1.08
N VAL A 108 -4.39 2.40 0.99
CA VAL A 108 -3.69 1.58 1.98
C VAL A 108 -2.84 2.48 2.87
N LEU A 109 -3.01 2.30 4.17
CA LEU A 109 -2.23 2.96 5.21
C LEU A 109 -1.53 1.91 6.08
N PHE A 110 -0.28 2.19 6.39
CA PHE A 110 0.50 1.46 7.38
C PHE A 110 0.67 2.36 8.62
N PRO A 111 -0.10 2.13 9.70
CA PRO A 111 -0.18 3.08 10.80
C PRO A 111 1.13 3.18 11.60
N GLU A 112 2.02 2.21 11.47
CA GLU A 112 3.35 2.19 12.11
C GLU A 112 4.30 3.25 11.53
N GLY A 113 4.03 3.80 10.34
CA GLY A 113 4.86 4.83 9.68
C GLY A 113 6.24 4.35 9.18
N HIS A 114 6.69 3.18 9.61
CA HIS A 114 7.93 2.52 9.18
C HIS A 114 7.75 1.00 9.23
N ARG A 115 8.74 0.29 8.68
CA ARG A 115 8.77 -1.17 8.69
C ARG A 115 9.24 -1.68 10.04
N SER A 116 8.70 -2.80 10.47
CA SER A 116 9.25 -3.57 11.59
C SER A 116 10.60 -4.18 11.24
N GLU A 117 11.63 -3.87 12.02
CA GLU A 117 12.98 -4.46 11.85
C GLU A 117 13.03 -5.92 12.31
N ASN A 118 12.15 -6.32 13.22
CA ASN A 118 12.12 -7.65 13.84
C ASN A 118 10.83 -8.43 13.52
N ALA A 119 10.09 -8.02 12.47
CA ALA A 119 8.81 -8.61 12.07
C ALA A 119 7.73 -8.68 13.18
N ARG A 120 7.81 -7.78 14.17
CA ARG A 120 6.82 -7.59 15.22
C ARG A 120 5.87 -6.47 14.85
N LEU A 121 4.61 -6.57 15.28
CA LEU A 121 3.67 -5.46 15.17
C LEU A 121 4.19 -4.28 16.00
N LEU A 122 4.38 -3.12 15.38
CA LEU A 122 4.75 -1.89 16.08
C LEU A 122 3.51 -1.11 16.53
N ARG A 123 3.75 -0.12 17.37
CA ARG A 123 2.72 0.82 17.78
C ARG A 123 2.34 1.71 16.59
N ALA A 124 1.05 1.89 16.38
CA ALA A 124 0.54 2.91 15.46
C ALA A 124 1.01 4.31 15.89
N GLU A 125 1.48 5.09 14.91
CA GLU A 125 1.79 6.51 15.11
C GLU A 125 0.52 7.28 15.48
N PRO A 126 0.60 8.24 16.42
CA PRO A 126 -0.52 9.12 16.73
C PRO A 126 -1.03 9.83 15.47
N GLY A 127 -2.36 9.92 15.31
CA GLY A 127 -2.98 10.58 14.16
C GLY A 127 -3.21 9.69 12.94
N ALA A 128 -2.76 8.43 12.94
CA ALA A 128 -3.04 7.48 11.84
C ALA A 128 -4.54 7.14 11.67
N GLY A 129 -5.36 7.37 12.70
CA GLY A 129 -6.80 7.10 12.70
C GLY A 129 -7.68 8.33 12.98
N PHE A 130 -7.14 9.54 12.83
CA PHE A 130 -7.89 10.80 12.99
C PHE A 130 -8.44 11.32 11.67
#